data_AF-A0A3A5V7G4-F1
#
_entry.id   AF-A0A3A5V7G4-F1
#
_cell.length_a   1.000
_cell.length_b   1.000
_cell.length_c   1.000
_cell.angle_alpha   90.00
_cell.angle_beta   90.00
_cell.angle_gamma   90.00
#
_symmetry.space_group_name_H-M   'P 1'
#
loop_
_entity.id
_entity.type
_entity.pdbx_description
1 polymer ?
#
loop_
_entity_poly.entity_id
_entity_poly.type
_entity_poly.pdbx_seq_one_letter_code
_entity_poly.pdbx_strand_id
1 'polypeptide(L)'
;MSEGSVNVESRTSSQDKRWTIMAALLGTNTAVMLFQGIEQEANPKAIREIALTVIAATIPFQGIYFLIYTFLLENNGKLNDDMLRKLNFASSLCTIVAYVSLGGLIALWYSMSKMVGIAFTVSAITAMILVRTSMMQTEVDEDETH
;
A
#
# COMPACT_ATOMS: atom_id res chain seq x y z
N MET A 1 -40.90 -4.43 3.22
CA MET A 1 -39.68 -3.89 3.87
C MET A 1 -38.51 -4.64 3.25
N SER A 2 -37.58 -3.93 2.60
CA SER A 2 -36.47 -4.52 1.84
C SER A 2 -35.16 -4.33 2.62
N GLU A 3 -34.89 -5.23 3.57
CA GLU A 3 -33.67 -5.25 4.39
C GLU A 3 -32.55 -6.06 3.72
N GLY A 4 -32.25 -5.76 2.45
CA GLY A 4 -31.31 -6.57 1.67
C GLY A 4 -30.57 -5.82 0.59
N SER A 5 -30.34 -4.51 0.77
CA SER A 5 -29.40 -3.75 -0.07
C SER A 5 -27.97 -4.13 0.33
N VAL A 6 -27.53 -5.32 -0.08
CA VAL A 6 -26.13 -5.71 -0.07
C VAL A 6 -25.34 -4.62 -0.79
N ASN A 7 -24.53 -3.90 -0.02
CA ASN A 7 -23.76 -2.73 -0.43
C ASN A 7 -22.56 -3.12 -1.32
N VAL A 8 -22.84 -3.80 -2.44
CA VAL A 8 -21.85 -4.33 -3.39
C VAL A 8 -20.97 -3.21 -3.95
N GLU A 9 -21.56 -2.04 -4.22
CA GLU A 9 -20.87 -0.84 -4.72
C GLU A 9 -19.82 -0.27 -3.73
N SER A 10 -20.08 -0.35 -2.41
CA SER A 10 -19.09 0.07 -1.42
C SER A 10 -17.89 -0.87 -1.36
N ARG A 11 -18.12 -2.18 -1.53
CA ARG A 11 -17.06 -3.19 -1.49
C ARG A 11 -16.17 -3.04 -2.71
N THR A 12 -16.74 -2.90 -3.91
CA THR A 12 -15.99 -2.67 -5.14
C THR A 12 -15.20 -1.36 -5.07
N SER A 13 -15.81 -0.24 -4.69
CA SER A 13 -15.09 1.06 -4.60
C SER A 13 -13.96 1.06 -3.56
N SER A 14 -14.12 0.34 -2.44
CA SER A 14 -13.06 0.20 -1.43
C SER A 14 -11.91 -0.69 -1.92
N GLN A 15 -12.21 -1.71 -2.73
CA GLN A 15 -11.22 -2.58 -3.37
C GLN A 15 -10.45 -1.83 -4.46
N ASP A 16 -11.14 -1.03 -5.28
CA ASP A 16 -10.55 -0.21 -6.33
C ASP A 16 -9.56 0.81 -5.76
N LYS A 17 -9.90 1.48 -4.65
CA LYS A 17 -8.98 2.41 -3.95
C LYS A 17 -7.71 1.70 -3.48
N ARG A 18 -7.83 0.50 -2.90
CA ARG A 18 -6.67 -0.29 -2.44
C ARG A 18 -5.81 -0.77 -3.62
N TRP A 19 -6.45 -1.14 -4.72
CA TRP A 19 -5.77 -1.54 -5.95
C TRP A 19 -4.95 -0.41 -6.56
N THR A 20 -5.52 0.80 -6.67
CA THR A 20 -4.79 1.96 -7.21
C THR A 20 -3.55 2.28 -6.39
N ILE A 21 -3.64 2.20 -5.05
CA ILE A 21 -2.49 2.42 -4.17
C ILE A 21 -1.41 1.36 -4.40
N MET A 22 -1.79 0.08 -4.50
CA MET A 22 -0.83 -0.99 -4.75
C MET A 22 -0.17 -0.91 -6.13
N ALA A 23 -0.93 -0.51 -7.16
CA ALA A 23 -0.39 -0.30 -8.50
C ALA A 23 0.63 0.86 -8.51
N ALA A 24 0.32 1.97 -7.83
CA ALA A 24 1.24 3.09 -7.67
C ALA A 24 2.51 2.68 -6.91
N LEU A 25 2.36 1.87 -5.85
CA LEU A 25 3.49 1.36 -5.06
C LEU A 25 4.39 0.42 -5.87
N LEU A 26 3.80 -0.51 -6.62
CA LEU A 26 4.53 -1.41 -7.52
C LEU A 26 5.29 -0.64 -8.60
N GLY A 27 4.65 0.34 -9.24
CA GLY A 27 5.27 1.20 -10.23
C GLY A 27 6.45 1.99 -9.65
N THR A 28 6.26 2.56 -8.46
CA THR A 28 7.31 3.30 -7.75
C THR A 28 8.50 2.39 -7.39
N ASN A 29 8.23 1.22 -6.81
CA ASN A 29 9.27 0.25 -6.44
C ASN A 29 10.07 -0.22 -7.66
N THR A 30 9.40 -0.49 -8.76
CA THR A 30 10.04 -0.91 -10.02
C THR A 30 10.92 0.20 -10.59
N ALA A 31 10.41 1.44 -10.65
CA ALA A 31 11.18 2.58 -11.12
C ALA A 31 12.40 2.85 -10.24
N VAL A 32 12.22 2.82 -8.91
CA VAL A 32 13.29 2.98 -7.94
C VAL A 32 14.36 1.91 -8.13
N MET A 33 13.97 0.65 -8.29
CA MET A 33 14.92 -0.44 -8.53
C MET A 33 15.75 -0.22 -9.79
N LEU A 34 15.13 0.23 -10.89
CA LEU A 34 15.83 0.49 -12.15
C LEU A 34 16.86 1.61 -11.98
N PHE A 35 16.45 2.79 -11.49
CA PHE A 35 17.36 3.94 -11.39
C PHE A 35 18.42 3.77 -10.30
N GLN A 36 18.03 3.25 -9.13
CA GLN A 36 18.97 3.08 -8.03
C GLN A 36 19.82 1.83 -8.17
N GLY A 37 19.39 0.84 -8.95
CA GLY A 37 20.23 -0.29 -9.35
C GLY A 37 21.42 0.17 -10.17
N ILE A 38 21.19 1.01 -11.19
CA ILE A 38 22.26 1.62 -11.99
C ILE A 38 23.20 2.45 -11.11
N GLU A 39 22.65 3.29 -10.23
CA GLU A 39 23.44 4.10 -9.29
C GLU A 39 24.21 3.25 -8.26
N GLN A 40 23.70 2.07 -7.89
CA GLN A 40 24.38 1.14 -6.99
C GLN A 40 25.55 0.44 -7.69
N GLU A 41 25.41 0.10 -8.98
CA GLU A 41 26.52 -0.43 -9.78
C GLU A 41 27.64 0.60 -9.97
N ALA A 42 27.27 1.87 -10.20
CA ALA A 42 28.23 2.96 -10.37
C ALA A 42 28.90 3.39 -9.04
N ASN A 43 28.14 3.43 -7.94
CA ASN A 43 28.62 3.83 -6.62
C ASN A 43 27.99 2.98 -5.51
N PRO A 44 28.64 1.85 -5.14
CA PRO A 44 28.06 0.90 -4.21
C PRO A 44 28.01 1.44 -2.80
N LYS A 45 26.80 1.43 -2.22
CA LYS A 45 26.56 1.74 -0.80
C LYS A 45 25.80 0.59 -0.16
N ALA A 46 26.28 0.13 1.00
CA ALA A 46 25.66 -0.99 1.72
C ALA A 46 24.19 -0.71 2.13
N ILE A 47 23.88 0.52 2.54
CA ILE A 47 22.51 0.91 2.92
C ILE A 47 21.57 0.87 1.70
N ARG A 48 22.05 1.32 0.54
CA ARG A 48 21.28 1.27 -0.72
C ARG A 48 21.05 -0.17 -1.15
N GLU A 49 22.05 -1.04 -1.02
CA GLU A 49 21.92 -2.47 -1.33
C GLU A 49 20.82 -3.13 -0.49
N ILE A 50 20.87 -2.97 0.84
CA ILE A 50 19.86 -3.53 1.75
C ILE A 50 18.47 -3.00 1.40
N ALA A 51 18.35 -1.69 1.15
CA ALA A 51 17.09 -1.07 0.75
C ALA A 51 16.54 -1.66 -0.57
N LEU A 52 17.40 -1.83 -1.57
CA LEU A 52 17.02 -2.43 -2.86
C LEU A 52 16.67 -3.91 -2.73
N THR A 53 17.38 -4.67 -1.89
CA THR A 53 17.05 -6.08 -1.60
C THR A 53 15.67 -6.21 -0.97
N VAL A 54 15.34 -5.35 0.00
CA VAL A 54 14.00 -5.33 0.61
C VAL A 54 12.94 -5.03 -0.44
N ILE A 55 13.14 -3.99 -1.26
CA ILE A 55 12.20 -3.64 -2.33
C ILE A 55 12.06 -4.83 -3.30
N ALA A 56 13.17 -5.43 -3.75
CA ALA A 56 13.17 -6.58 -4.65
C ALA A 56 12.41 -7.78 -4.11
N ALA A 57 12.57 -8.10 -2.82
CA ALA A 57 11.87 -9.20 -2.19
C ALA A 57 10.35 -8.98 -2.13
N THR A 58 9.89 -7.72 -2.11
CA THR A 58 8.45 -7.39 -1.98
C THR A 58 7.71 -7.30 -3.32
N ILE A 59 8.40 -7.05 -4.44
CA ILE A 59 7.79 -6.92 -5.77
C ILE A 59 6.98 -8.17 -6.19
N PRO A 60 7.47 -9.41 -6.02
CA PRO A 60 6.68 -10.59 -6.37
C PRO A 60 5.34 -10.65 -5.63
N PHE A 61 5.30 -10.25 -4.35
CA PHE A 61 4.07 -10.23 -3.57
C PHE A 61 3.08 -9.17 -4.08
N GLN A 62 3.58 -8.02 -4.53
CA GLN A 62 2.76 -6.98 -5.17
C GLN A 62 2.20 -7.46 -6.52
N GLY A 63 2.99 -8.19 -7.31
CA GLY A 63 2.54 -8.80 -8.56
C GLY A 63 1.45 -9.87 -8.34
N ILE A 64 1.63 -10.75 -7.35
CA ILE A 64 0.63 -11.77 -6.99
C ILE A 64 -0.66 -11.11 -6.49
N TYR A 65 -0.58 -10.06 -5.68
CA TYR A 65 -1.76 -9.27 -5.28
C TYR A 65 -2.53 -8.75 -6.51
N PHE A 66 -1.82 -8.21 -7.50
CA PHE A 66 -2.43 -7.70 -8.73
C PHE A 66 -3.10 -8.81 -9.55
N LEU A 67 -2.48 -9.99 -9.64
CA LEU A 67 -3.07 -11.16 -10.32
C LEU A 67 -4.31 -11.66 -9.60
N ILE A 68 -4.27 -11.79 -8.27
CA ILE A 68 -5.43 -12.18 -7.46
C ILE A 68 -6.57 -11.18 -7.66
N TYR A 69 -6.27 -9.88 -7.62
CA TYR A 69 -7.25 -8.83 -7.83
C TYR A 69 -7.92 -8.91 -9.21
N THR A 70 -7.10 -9.00 -10.27
CA THR A 70 -7.59 -9.12 -11.65
C THR A 70 -8.46 -10.38 -11.80
N PHE A 71 -8.03 -11.50 -11.21
CA PHE A 71 -8.81 -12.73 -11.23
C PHE A 71 -10.17 -12.61 -10.53
N LEU A 72 -10.22 -11.94 -9.36
CA LEU A 72 -11.48 -11.66 -8.66
C LEU A 72 -12.39 -10.76 -9.49
N LEU A 73 -11.84 -9.77 -10.18
CA LEU A 73 -12.58 -8.85 -11.02
C LEU A 73 -13.17 -9.56 -12.25
N GLU A 74 -12.36 -10.37 -12.93
CA GLU A 74 -12.74 -11.09 -14.14
C GLU A 74 -13.78 -12.20 -13.87
N ASN A 75 -13.73 -12.80 -12.68
CA ASN A 75 -14.65 -13.87 -12.26
C ASN A 75 -15.71 -13.40 -11.28
N ASN A 76 -15.94 -12.09 -11.17
CA ASN A 76 -16.89 -11.53 -10.23
C ASN A 76 -18.30 -12.14 -10.45
N GLY A 77 -18.91 -12.67 -9.37
CA GLY A 77 -20.20 -13.35 -9.41
C GLY A 77 -20.20 -14.81 -9.88
N LYS A 78 -19.05 -15.38 -10.30
CA LYS A 78 -18.89 -16.80 -10.70
C LYS A 78 -18.13 -17.65 -9.67
N LEU A 79 -17.49 -17.01 -8.71
CA LEU A 79 -16.65 -17.67 -7.70
C LEU A 79 -17.50 -18.11 -6.50
N ASN A 80 -17.25 -19.32 -6.01
CA ASN A 80 -17.81 -19.79 -4.74
C ASN A 80 -17.28 -18.94 -3.57
N ASP A 81 -18.13 -18.70 -2.55
CA ASP A 81 -17.81 -17.85 -1.39
C ASP A 81 -16.55 -18.33 -0.64
N ASP A 82 -16.33 -19.65 -0.55
CA ASP A 82 -15.14 -20.23 0.06
C ASP A 82 -13.85 -19.88 -0.69
N MET A 83 -13.91 -19.86 -2.02
CA MET A 83 -12.76 -19.52 -2.86
C MET A 83 -12.45 -18.02 -2.78
N LEU A 84 -13.49 -17.18 -2.79
CA LEU A 84 -13.36 -15.74 -2.61
C LEU A 84 -12.74 -15.41 -1.25
N ARG A 85 -13.12 -16.09 -0.17
CA ARG A 85 -12.54 -15.92 1.16
C ARG A 85 -11.06 -16.29 1.20
N LYS A 86 -10.67 -17.41 0.58
CA LYS A 86 -9.27 -17.84 0.49
C LYS A 86 -8.41 -16.86 -0.32
N LEU A 87 -8.92 -16.38 -1.46
CA LEU A 87 -8.22 -15.39 -2.29
C LEU A 87 -8.07 -14.04 -1.59
N ASN A 88 -9.11 -13.57 -0.91
CA ASN A 88 -9.02 -12.34 -0.11
C ASN A 88 -8.03 -12.47 1.04
N PHE A 89 -7.97 -13.62 1.70
CA PHE A 89 -6.96 -13.87 2.73
C PHE A 89 -5.54 -13.84 2.15
N ALA A 90 -5.31 -14.53 1.03
CA ALA A 90 -4.01 -14.50 0.33
C ALA A 90 -3.62 -13.07 -0.09
N SER A 91 -4.56 -12.32 -0.68
CA SER A 91 -4.39 -10.92 -1.08
C SER A 91 -4.06 -10.01 0.11
N SER A 92 -4.74 -10.19 1.24
CA SER A 92 -4.44 -9.45 2.46
C SER A 92 -3.04 -9.74 3.00
N LEU A 93 -2.57 -11.00 2.90
CA LEU A 93 -1.21 -11.35 3.30
C LEU A 93 -0.17 -10.71 2.39
N CYS A 94 -0.38 -10.77 1.07
CA CYS A 94 0.47 -10.10 0.08
C CYS A 94 0.54 -8.59 0.34
N THR A 95 -0.58 -7.98 0.73
CA THR A 95 -0.67 -6.56 1.07
C THR A 95 0.22 -6.18 2.25
N ILE A 96 0.25 -7.00 3.30
CA ILE A 96 1.11 -6.77 4.47
C ILE A 96 2.58 -6.79 4.05
N VAL A 97 2.99 -7.80 3.27
CA VAL A 97 4.37 -7.92 2.79
C VAL A 97 4.72 -6.78 1.83
N ALA A 98 3.78 -6.38 0.96
CA ALA A 98 3.96 -5.26 0.04
C ALA A 98 4.23 -3.95 0.78
N TYR A 99 3.57 -3.67 1.91
CA TYR A 99 3.81 -2.47 2.68
C TYR A 99 5.19 -2.44 3.38
N VAL A 100 5.85 -3.59 3.56
CA VAL A 100 7.26 -3.63 4.03
C VAL A 100 8.19 -2.88 3.06
N SER A 101 7.83 -2.80 1.77
CA SER A 101 8.62 -2.07 0.76
C SER A 101 8.77 -0.58 1.08
N LEU A 102 7.82 0.03 1.82
CA LEU A 102 7.95 1.43 2.26
C LEU A 102 9.16 1.61 3.17
N GLY A 103 9.49 0.61 3.99
CA GLY A 103 10.69 0.64 4.83
C GLY A 103 11.97 0.74 3.99
N GLY A 104 12.04 -0.02 2.89
CA GLY A 104 13.14 0.05 1.93
C GLY A 104 13.23 1.42 1.24
N LEU A 105 12.09 1.97 0.80
CA LEU A 105 12.00 3.33 0.23
C LEU A 105 12.48 4.41 1.19
N ILE A 106 12.08 4.35 2.46
CA ILE A 106 12.53 5.30 3.48
C ILE A 106 14.04 5.18 3.67
N ALA A 107 14.56 3.96 3.88
CA ALA A 107 16.00 3.73 4.04
C ALA A 107 16.82 4.25 2.84
N LEU A 108 16.29 4.06 1.63
CA LEU A 108 16.88 4.56 0.40
C LEU A 108 16.91 6.10 0.35
N TRP A 109 15.81 6.78 0.72
CA TRP A 109 15.78 8.24 0.75
C TRP A 109 16.78 8.82 1.76
N TYR A 110 16.93 8.19 2.92
CA TYR A 110 17.97 8.55 3.89
C TYR A 110 19.38 8.37 3.32
N SER A 111 19.60 7.33 2.50
CA SER A 111 20.88 7.10 1.82
C SER A 111 21.17 8.11 0.70
N MET A 112 20.15 8.68 0.06
CA MET A 112 20.32 9.73 -0.96
C MET A 112 20.60 11.09 -0.31
N SER A 113 19.75 11.52 0.62
CA SER A 113 19.93 12.78 1.34
C SER A 113 19.23 12.72 2.68
N LYS A 114 19.99 12.98 3.76
CA LYS A 114 19.44 13.04 5.12
C LYS A 114 18.30 14.06 5.25
N MET A 115 18.39 15.19 4.54
CA MET A 115 17.35 16.23 4.56
C MET A 115 16.05 15.74 3.94
N VAL A 116 16.12 14.99 2.83
CA VAL A 116 14.94 14.43 2.15
C VAL A 116 14.28 13.38 3.04
N GLY A 117 15.08 12.48 3.65
CA GLY A 117 14.57 11.49 4.59
C GLY A 117 13.83 12.11 5.77
N ILE A 118 14.41 13.12 6.41
CA ILE A 118 13.79 13.83 7.55
C ILE A 118 12.50 14.54 7.12
N ALA A 119 12.53 15.27 6.01
CA ALA A 119 11.35 15.99 5.51
C ALA A 119 10.18 15.04 5.23
N PHE A 120 10.46 13.86 4.65
CA PHE A 120 9.45 12.83 4.42
C PHE A 120 8.90 12.23 5.73
N THR A 121 9.77 11.93 6.70
CA THR A 121 9.31 11.38 8.00
C THR A 121 8.44 12.39 8.74
N VAL A 122 8.84 13.67 8.78
CA VAL A 122 8.06 14.73 9.44
C VAL A 122 6.72 14.93 8.74
N SER A 123 6.69 15.01 7.40
CA SER A 123 5.44 15.17 6.66
C SER A 123 4.49 13.99 6.85
N ALA A 124 4.99 12.75 6.87
CA ALA A 124 4.20 11.56 7.13
C ALA A 124 3.59 11.56 8.53
N ILE A 125 4.37 11.94 9.56
CA ILE A 125 3.86 12.05 10.94
C ILE A 125 2.78 13.13 11.02
N THR A 126 3.03 14.32 10.44
CA THR A 126 2.04 15.40 10.43
C THR A 126 0.75 14.99 9.72
N ALA A 127 0.84 14.28 8.59
CA ALA A 127 -0.33 13.76 7.90
C ALA A 127 -1.11 12.74 8.75
N MET A 128 -0.41 11.84 9.46
CA MET A 128 -1.06 10.90 10.37
C MET A 128 -1.76 11.60 11.55
N ILE A 129 -1.12 12.63 12.12
CA ILE A 129 -1.72 13.45 13.18
C ILE A 129 -2.97 14.14 12.64
N LEU A 130 -2.89 14.74 11.45
CA LEU A 130 -4.02 15.43 10.82
C LEU A 130 -5.21 14.49 10.66
N VAL A 131 -5.00 13.29 10.09
CA VAL A 131 -6.07 12.29 9.94
C VAL A 131 -6.66 11.91 11.30
N ARG A 132 -5.83 11.66 12.31
CA ARG A 132 -6.28 11.38 13.68
C ARG A 132 -7.11 12.51 14.26
N THR A 133 -6.65 13.76 14.12
CA THR A 133 -7.36 14.93 14.65
C THR A 133 -8.68 15.16 13.93
N SER A 134 -8.74 15.01 12.60
CA SER A 134 -9.97 15.17 11.83
C SER A 134 -11.01 14.11 12.18
N MET A 135 -10.59 12.86 12.47
CA MET A 135 -11.51 11.82 12.94
C MET A 135 -12.00 12.05 14.37
N MET A 136 -11.17 12.63 15.25
CA MET A 136 -11.59 13.00 16.61
C MET A 136 -12.52 14.23 16.63
N GLN A 137 -12.39 15.16 15.69
CA GLN A 137 -13.28 16.33 15.61
C GLN A 137 -14.74 15.96 15.34
N THR A 138 -15.00 14.84 14.65
CA THR A 138 -16.38 14.34 14.45
C THR A 138 -17.02 13.87 15.75
N GLU A 139 -16.25 13.38 16.73
CA GLU A 139 -16.78 12.99 18.05
C GLU A 139 -17.12 14.20 18.93
N VAL A 140 -16.47 15.35 18.73
CA VAL A 140 -16.67 16.55 19.57
C VAL A 140 -17.86 17.39 19.10
N ASP A 141 -18.15 17.42 17.80
CA ASP A 141 -19.31 18.16 17.26
C ASP A 141 -20.68 17.49 17.57
N GLU A 142 -20.71 16.17 17.85
CA GLU A 142 -21.96 15.48 18.21
C GLU A 142 -22.38 15.69 19.67
N ASP A 143 -21.45 16.05 20.58
CA ASP A 143 -21.74 16.28 21.99
C ASP A 143 -22.13 17.75 22.33
N GLU A 144 -21.94 18.72 21.43
CA GLU A 144 -22.38 20.12 21.62
C GLU A 144 -23.81 20.40 21.12
N THR A 145 -24.54 19.39 20.62
CA THR A 145 -25.94 19.53 20.16
C THR A 145 -26.99 18.80 21.03
N HIS A 146 -26.63 18.37 22.24
CA HIS A 146 -27.57 17.79 23.21
C HIS A 146 -27.77 18.63 24.47
#